data_AF-A0A7S3PKN2-F1
#
_entry.id   AF-A0A7S3PKN2-F1
#
_cell.length_a   1.000
_cell.length_b   1.000
_cell.length_c   1.000
_cell.angle_alpha   90.00
_cell.angle_beta   90.00
_cell.angle_gamma   90.00
#
_symmetry.space_group_name_H-M   'P 1'
#
loop_
_entity.id
_entity.type
_entity.pdbx_description
1 polymer ?
#
loop_
_entity_poly.entity_id
_entity_poly.type
_entity_poly.pdbx_seq_one_letter_code
_entity_poly.pdbx_strand_id
1 'polypeptide(L)'
;MISFQSSVQMKLAPGSWLSCVRKTHEEVEEWRVPGSAQDVMEALTTSIDKVGDDMTLAKIDKGKQIMYVAVLTPGAKWLDKMELKLKSQPDTQTPAEVVINARCYSTGLFPMTIPGAVVLNLLLFFVPFFDWGKCANSLKRVKTLLSQTMNEQIAVKTLYSSPLQAGKKQEVSRSL
;
A
#
# COMPACT_ATOMS: atom_id res chain seq x y z
N MET A 1 22.68 3.70 -4.45
CA MET A 1 22.53 2.22 -4.45
C MET A 1 21.08 1.79 -4.15
N ILE A 2 20.50 2.17 -3.01
CA ILE A 2 19.11 1.80 -2.64
C ILE A 2 18.09 2.18 -3.73
N SER A 3 18.12 3.41 -4.25
CA SER A 3 17.19 3.86 -5.30
C SER A 3 17.17 2.95 -6.56
N PHE A 4 18.33 2.46 -7.00
CA PHE A 4 18.41 1.54 -8.14
C PHE A 4 17.83 0.16 -7.79
N GLN A 5 18.25 -0.43 -6.67
CA GLN A 5 17.71 -1.72 -6.21
C GLN A 5 16.19 -1.65 -6.03
N SER A 6 15.68 -0.58 -5.41
CA SER A 6 14.26 -0.34 -5.23
C SER A 6 13.52 -0.24 -6.56
N SER A 7 14.06 0.48 -7.54
CA SER A 7 13.42 0.61 -8.85
C SER A 7 13.28 -0.73 -9.58
N VAL A 8 14.31 -1.58 -9.50
CA VAL A 8 14.27 -2.92 -10.10
C VAL A 8 13.31 -3.82 -9.32
N GLN A 9 13.39 -3.83 -8.00
CA GLN A 9 12.55 -4.67 -7.16
C GLN A 9 11.07 -4.25 -7.18
N MET A 10 10.75 -2.97 -7.33
CA MET A 10 9.36 -2.49 -7.53
C MET A 10 8.72 -3.05 -8.81
N LYS A 11 9.54 -3.23 -9.86
CA LYS A 11 9.10 -3.78 -11.14
C LYS A 11 8.88 -5.29 -11.06
N LEU A 12 9.83 -6.00 -10.45
CA LEU A 12 9.79 -7.47 -10.36
C LEU A 12 8.82 -7.95 -9.29
N ALA A 13 8.85 -7.32 -8.10
CA ALA A 13 8.03 -7.63 -6.93
C ALA A 13 7.93 -9.14 -6.62
N PRO A 14 9.07 -9.86 -6.46
CA PRO A 14 9.08 -11.32 -6.32
C PRO A 14 8.26 -11.84 -5.14
N GLY A 15 8.13 -11.06 -4.07
CA GLY A 15 7.26 -11.38 -2.93
C GLY A 15 5.79 -11.60 -3.28
N SER A 16 5.33 -11.10 -4.43
CA SER A 16 3.95 -11.27 -4.90
C SER A 16 3.73 -12.49 -5.82
N TRP A 17 4.79 -13.18 -6.26
CA TRP A 17 4.69 -14.23 -7.27
C TRP A 17 4.00 -15.51 -6.79
N LEU A 18 4.02 -15.78 -5.48
CA LEU A 18 3.39 -16.96 -4.86
C LEU A 18 2.08 -16.61 -4.15
N SER A 19 1.19 -15.89 -4.85
CA SER A 19 -0.08 -15.38 -4.30
C SER A 19 -1.05 -16.46 -3.79
N CYS A 20 -0.90 -17.72 -4.21
CA CYS A 20 -1.76 -18.82 -3.80
C CYS A 20 -1.37 -19.46 -2.47
N VAL A 21 -0.09 -19.38 -2.08
CA VAL A 21 0.40 -19.98 -0.83
C VAL A 21 0.58 -18.91 0.26
N ARG A 22 0.64 -17.62 -0.11
CA ARG A 22 1.19 -16.55 0.73
C ARG A 22 0.48 -15.20 0.61
N LYS A 23 -0.82 -15.18 0.84
CA LYS A 23 -1.52 -13.89 1.04
C LYS A 23 -1.11 -13.17 2.34
N THR A 24 -0.28 -13.79 3.16
CA THR A 24 0.10 -13.36 4.51
C THR A 24 0.77 -11.98 4.61
N HIS A 25 1.17 -11.37 3.49
CA HIS A 25 1.95 -10.11 3.44
C HIS A 25 1.24 -9.02 2.66
N GLU A 26 -0.09 -9.12 2.58
CA GLU A 26 -0.91 -8.21 1.83
C GLU A 26 -1.98 -7.60 2.74
N GLU A 27 -2.21 -6.31 2.57
CA GLU A 27 -3.34 -5.61 3.17
C GLU A 27 -4.14 -4.96 2.05
N VAL A 28 -5.45 -5.20 2.05
CA VAL A 28 -6.37 -4.68 1.03
C VAL A 28 -7.51 -3.95 1.71
N GLU A 29 -7.61 -2.66 1.42
CA GLU A 29 -8.69 -1.79 1.87
C GLU A 29 -9.41 -1.19 0.67
N GLU A 30 -10.73 -1.02 0.80
CA GLU A 30 -11.54 -0.18 -0.06
C GLU A 30 -11.81 1.12 0.69
N TRP A 31 -11.45 2.24 0.08
CA TRP A 31 -11.71 3.59 0.60
C TRP A 31 -12.76 4.26 -0.25
N ARG A 32 -13.72 4.89 0.40
CA ARG A 32 -14.77 5.67 -0.23
C ARG A 32 -14.54 7.13 0.10
N VAL A 33 -14.34 7.92 -0.94
CA VAL A 33 -13.92 9.31 -0.83
C VAL A 33 -14.87 10.18 -1.64
N PRO A 34 -15.49 11.20 -1.04
CA PRO A 34 -16.29 12.16 -1.80
C PRO A 34 -15.36 13.05 -2.66
N GLY A 35 -15.79 13.35 -3.88
CA GLY A 35 -15.08 14.22 -4.81
C GLY A 35 -14.92 13.63 -6.20
N SER A 36 -14.35 14.41 -7.13
CA SER A 36 -14.02 13.91 -8.45
C SER A 36 -12.78 13.02 -8.42
N ALA A 37 -12.63 12.10 -9.38
CA ALA A 37 -11.44 11.27 -9.47
C ALA A 37 -10.15 12.08 -9.66
N GLN A 38 -10.24 13.26 -10.27
CA GLN A 38 -9.10 14.16 -10.46
C GLN A 38 -8.69 14.80 -9.13
N ASP A 39 -9.64 15.35 -8.38
CA ASP A 39 -9.37 15.98 -7.07
C ASP A 39 -8.79 14.96 -6.09
N VAL A 40 -9.37 13.74 -6.07
CA VAL A 40 -8.88 12.64 -5.23
C VAL A 40 -7.46 12.22 -5.63
N MET A 41 -7.15 12.18 -6.94
CA MET A 41 -5.80 11.82 -7.41
C MET A 41 -4.76 12.89 -7.05
N GLU A 42 -5.13 14.17 -7.15
CA GLU A 42 -4.27 15.29 -6.75
C GLU A 42 -4.07 15.31 -5.22
N ALA A 43 -5.14 15.13 -4.46
CA ALA A 43 -5.08 15.03 -3.00
C ALA A 43 -4.23 13.84 -2.54
N LEU A 44 -4.32 12.68 -3.23
CA LEU A 44 -3.47 11.52 -2.98
C LEU A 44 -2.00 11.82 -3.25
N THR A 45 -1.69 12.44 -4.39
CA THR A 45 -0.32 12.82 -4.75
C THR A 45 0.27 13.74 -3.69
N THR A 46 -0.48 14.79 -3.33
CA THR A 46 -0.12 15.73 -2.27
C THR A 46 0.06 15.04 -0.91
N SER A 47 -0.80 14.08 -0.59
CA SER A 47 -0.73 13.33 0.66
C SER A 47 0.50 12.44 0.72
N ILE A 48 0.90 11.81 -0.40
CA ILE A 48 2.11 10.99 -0.49
C ILE A 48 3.35 11.84 -0.35
N ASP A 49 3.40 13.00 -1.02
CA ASP A 49 4.54 13.93 -0.93
C ASP A 49 4.74 14.45 0.51
N LYS A 50 3.65 14.60 1.29
CA LYS A 50 3.71 14.96 2.72
C LYS A 50 4.26 13.85 3.64
N VAL A 51 4.27 12.57 3.21
CA VAL A 51 4.78 11.47 4.04
C VAL A 51 6.30 11.57 4.25
N GLY A 52 7.01 12.20 3.31
CA GLY A 52 8.46 12.37 3.32
C GLY A 52 9.22 11.18 2.70
N ASP A 53 10.52 11.11 2.98
CA ASP A 53 11.51 10.25 2.29
C ASP A 53 11.24 8.74 2.33
N ASP A 54 10.32 8.28 3.20
CA ASP A 54 9.96 6.87 3.33
C ASP A 54 8.89 6.43 2.31
N MET A 55 8.22 7.35 1.62
CA MET A 55 7.29 7.00 0.54
C MET A 55 7.60 7.83 -0.70
N THR A 56 7.71 7.15 -1.84
CA THR A 56 8.00 7.81 -3.11
C THR A 56 7.00 7.35 -4.15
N LEU A 57 6.39 8.31 -4.83
CA LEU A 57 5.55 8.05 -5.98
C LEU A 57 6.40 7.40 -7.10
N ALA A 58 6.10 6.15 -7.43
CA ALA A 58 6.89 5.39 -8.41
C ALA A 58 6.32 5.52 -9.83
N LYS A 59 5.00 5.47 -9.98
CA LYS A 59 4.32 5.58 -11.27
C LYS A 59 2.86 5.98 -11.09
N ILE A 60 2.37 6.89 -11.94
CA ILE A 60 0.94 7.14 -12.14
C ILE A 60 0.56 6.68 -13.54
N ASP A 61 -0.43 5.80 -13.63
CA ASP A 61 -1.08 5.42 -14.88
C ASP A 61 -2.45 6.14 -14.94
N LYS A 62 -2.47 7.31 -15.57
CA LYS A 62 -3.68 8.15 -15.68
C LYS A 62 -4.79 7.45 -16.48
N GLY A 63 -4.44 6.63 -17.48
CA GLY A 63 -5.41 5.92 -18.30
C GLY A 63 -6.14 4.82 -17.54
N LYS A 64 -5.44 4.14 -16.61
CA LYS A 64 -6.04 3.12 -15.74
C LYS A 64 -6.48 3.66 -14.37
N GLN A 65 -6.22 4.93 -14.10
CA GLN A 65 -6.39 5.56 -12.78
C GLN A 65 -5.72 4.77 -11.64
N ILE A 66 -4.48 4.30 -11.89
CA ILE A 66 -3.70 3.54 -10.91
C ILE A 66 -2.48 4.33 -10.51
N MET A 67 -2.24 4.40 -9.20
CA MET A 67 -1.04 4.96 -8.62
C MET A 67 -0.23 3.87 -7.93
N TYR A 68 1.07 3.85 -8.20
CA TYR A 68 2.04 2.96 -7.58
C TYR A 68 2.98 3.79 -6.70
N VAL A 69 3.05 3.43 -5.43
CA VAL A 69 3.91 4.08 -4.44
C VAL A 69 4.91 3.05 -3.92
N ALA A 70 6.18 3.42 -3.94
CA ALA A 70 7.24 2.68 -3.28
C ALA A 70 7.32 3.15 -1.83
N VAL A 71 7.22 2.22 -0.89
CA VAL A 71 7.28 2.50 0.54
C VAL A 71 8.53 1.85 1.09
N LEU A 72 9.45 2.64 1.64
CA LEU A 72 10.61 2.14 2.36
C LEU A 72 10.33 2.18 3.85
N THR A 73 10.35 1.03 4.51
CA THR A 73 10.08 0.97 5.96
C THR A 73 11.15 1.74 6.75
N PRO A 74 10.75 2.51 7.79
CA PRO A 74 11.70 3.23 8.63
C PRO A 74 12.73 2.28 9.27
N GLY A 75 13.99 2.74 9.31
CA GLY A 75 15.10 1.96 9.85
C GLY A 75 15.67 0.98 8.81
N ALA A 76 15.08 -0.21 8.71
CA ALA A 76 15.66 -1.31 7.93
C ALA A 76 15.49 -1.16 6.41
N LYS A 77 14.61 -0.26 5.92
CA LYS A 77 14.41 0.02 4.49
C LYS A 77 14.01 -1.23 3.69
N TRP A 78 13.06 -2.01 4.21
CA TRP A 78 12.30 -2.95 3.39
C TRP A 78 11.45 -2.19 2.38
N LEU A 79 11.33 -2.75 1.19
CA LEU A 79 10.55 -2.16 0.12
C LEU A 79 9.18 -2.82 0.06
N ASP A 80 8.15 -2.05 0.39
CA ASP A 80 6.76 -2.39 0.17
C ASP A 80 6.23 -1.63 -1.04
N LYS A 81 5.27 -2.24 -1.73
CA LYS A 81 4.59 -1.67 -2.88
C LYS A 81 3.14 -1.43 -2.52
N MET A 82 2.72 -0.18 -2.67
CA MET A 82 1.34 0.23 -2.51
C MET A 82 0.74 0.55 -3.88
N GLU A 83 -0.39 -0.08 -4.19
CA GLU A 83 -1.19 0.12 -5.39
C GLU A 83 -2.51 0.76 -4.99
N LEU A 84 -2.80 1.95 -5.51
CA LEU A 84 -4.05 2.66 -5.29
C LEU A 84 -4.79 2.73 -6.63
N LYS A 85 -5.89 1.98 -6.75
CA LYS A 85 -6.69 1.94 -7.98
C LYS A 85 -7.99 2.69 -7.74
N LEU A 86 -8.14 3.83 -8.41
CA LEU A 86 -9.36 4.62 -8.34
C LEU A 86 -10.39 4.03 -9.30
N LYS A 87 -11.64 3.94 -8.84
CA LYS A 87 -12.79 3.60 -9.64
C LYS A 87 -13.85 4.68 -9.41
N SER A 88 -14.16 5.45 -10.43
CA SER A 88 -15.35 6.29 -10.43
C SER A 88 -16.59 5.41 -10.51
N GLN A 89 -17.54 5.55 -9.59
CA GLN A 89 -18.86 4.98 -9.79
C GLN A 89 -19.67 5.94 -10.69
N PRO A 90 -20.06 5.51 -11.90
CA PRO A 90 -20.80 6.37 -12.83
C PRO A 90 -22.28 6.55 -12.47
N ASP A 91 -22.75 5.89 -11.41
CA ASP A 91 -24.18 5.72 -11.16
C ASP A 91 -24.49 5.93 -9.70
N THR A 92 -24.89 7.15 -9.32
CA THR A 92 -25.92 7.43 -8.30
C THR A 92 -26.12 8.93 -8.16
N GLN A 93 -27.35 9.32 -7.84
CA GLN A 93 -27.89 10.68 -7.69
C GLN A 93 -27.30 11.46 -6.49
N THR A 94 -26.07 11.13 -6.09
CA THR A 94 -25.30 11.65 -4.96
C THR A 94 -24.07 12.42 -5.47
N PRO A 95 -23.45 13.29 -4.64
CA PRO A 95 -22.16 13.90 -5.01
C PRO A 95 -21.17 12.82 -5.43
N ALA A 96 -20.33 13.11 -6.43
CA ALA A 96 -19.40 12.16 -7.02
C ALA A 96 -18.60 11.43 -5.92
N GLU A 97 -18.70 10.10 -5.87
CA GLU A 97 -17.95 9.26 -4.93
C GLU A 97 -16.91 8.46 -5.72
N VAL A 98 -15.67 8.44 -5.19
CA VAL A 98 -14.56 7.68 -5.76
C VAL A 98 -14.24 6.53 -4.82
N VAL A 99 -14.22 5.32 -5.39
CA VAL A 99 -13.83 4.11 -4.68
C VAL A 99 -12.37 3.82 -4.97
N ILE A 100 -11.50 3.89 -3.96
CA ILE A 100 -10.08 3.58 -4.06
C ILE A 100 -9.88 2.16 -3.53
N ASN A 101 -9.42 1.25 -4.39
CA ASN A 101 -8.93 -0.05 -3.97
C ASN A 101 -7.44 0.09 -3.64
N ALA A 102 -7.14 0.15 -2.35
CA ALA A 102 -5.80 0.29 -1.83
C ALA A 102 -5.23 -1.07 -1.44
N ARG A 103 -4.11 -1.44 -2.04
CA ARG A 103 -3.42 -2.70 -1.80
C ARG A 103 -1.98 -2.41 -1.43
N CYS A 104 -1.49 -2.94 -0.31
CA CYS A 104 -0.10 -2.80 0.09
C CYS A 104 0.50 -4.17 0.38
N TYR A 105 1.69 -4.44 -0.15
CA TYR A 105 2.39 -5.71 0.05
C TYR A 105 3.91 -5.56 -0.03
N SER A 106 4.60 -6.41 0.71
CA SER A 106 6.07 -6.44 0.70
C SER A 106 6.61 -7.08 -0.58
N THR A 107 7.68 -6.49 -1.13
CA THR A 107 8.24 -6.94 -2.40
C THR A 107 9.26 -8.08 -2.28
N GLY A 108 9.78 -8.35 -1.07
CA GLY A 108 10.77 -9.41 -0.82
C GLY A 108 11.19 -9.52 0.65
N LEU A 109 11.91 -10.59 0.97
CA LEU A 109 12.37 -10.95 2.31
C LEU A 109 13.52 -10.06 2.83
N PHE A 110 14.40 -9.57 1.96
CA PHE A 110 15.60 -8.81 2.35
C PHE A 110 15.42 -7.30 2.14
N PRO A 111 15.95 -6.47 3.07
CA PRO A 111 15.91 -5.01 2.96
C PRO A 111 16.82 -4.49 1.85
N MET A 112 16.51 -3.31 1.32
CA MET A 112 17.23 -2.72 0.18
C MET A 112 18.61 -2.15 0.55
N THR A 113 18.94 -2.15 1.84
CA THR A 113 20.27 -1.81 2.38
C THR A 113 21.31 -2.89 2.07
N ILE A 114 20.89 -4.15 1.89
CA ILE A 114 21.80 -5.25 1.54
C ILE A 114 22.17 -5.14 0.05
N PRO A 115 23.47 -5.08 -0.30
CA PRO A 115 23.90 -5.14 -1.69
C PRO A 115 23.46 -6.45 -2.35
N GLY A 116 22.84 -6.38 -3.53
CA GLY A 116 22.33 -7.56 -4.22
C GLY A 116 21.01 -8.10 -3.65
N ALA A 117 20.32 -7.35 -2.78
CA ALA A 117 19.03 -7.74 -2.20
C ALA A 117 18.01 -8.16 -3.27
N VAL A 118 18.02 -7.52 -4.44
CA VAL A 118 17.13 -7.88 -5.56
C VAL A 118 17.34 -9.33 -5.99
N VAL A 119 18.60 -9.75 -6.19
CA VAL A 119 18.93 -11.13 -6.61
C VAL A 119 18.59 -12.11 -5.50
N LEU A 120 18.91 -11.78 -4.25
CA LEU A 120 18.56 -12.62 -3.10
C LEU A 120 17.04 -12.79 -2.96
N ASN A 121 16.27 -11.72 -3.12
CA ASN A 121 14.80 -11.76 -3.09
C ASN A 121 14.20 -12.54 -4.27
N LEU A 122 14.84 -12.52 -5.44
CA LEU A 122 14.44 -13.33 -6.59
C LEU A 122 14.72 -14.82 -6.35
N LEU A 123 15.88 -15.17 -5.79
CA LEU A 123 16.22 -16.56 -5.50
C LEU A 123 15.38 -17.11 -4.34
N LEU A 124 15.07 -16.28 -3.35
CA LEU A 124 14.36 -16.66 -2.12
C LEU A 124 12.89 -16.20 -2.11
N PHE A 125 12.29 -15.96 -3.28
CA PHE A 125 10.87 -15.61 -3.41
C PHE A 125 9.94 -16.66 -2.77
N PHE A 126 10.42 -17.91 -2.71
CA PHE A 126 9.77 -19.04 -2.07
C PHE A 126 10.09 -19.21 -0.58
N VAL A 127 10.70 -18.25 0.12
CA VAL A 127 10.81 -18.28 1.59
C VAL A 127 9.74 -17.40 2.22
N PRO A 128 8.90 -17.91 3.16
CA PRO A 128 7.88 -17.08 3.81
C PRO A 128 8.55 -16.09 4.77
N PHE A 129 8.04 -14.86 4.89
CA PHE A 129 8.67 -13.83 5.74
C PHE A 129 7.64 -12.91 6.37
N PHE A 130 7.79 -12.52 7.64
CA PHE A 130 6.72 -11.80 8.34
C PHE A 130 6.80 -10.27 8.16
N ASP A 131 5.66 -9.61 7.89
CA ASP A 131 5.58 -8.15 7.63
C ASP A 131 5.28 -7.31 8.90
N TRP A 132 5.04 -7.91 10.08
CA TRP A 132 4.81 -7.18 11.35
C TRP A 132 3.77 -6.03 11.27
N GLY A 133 2.87 -6.07 10.29
CA GLY A 133 1.87 -5.04 10.01
C GLY A 133 2.38 -3.72 9.44
N LYS A 134 3.56 -3.69 8.81
CA LYS A 134 4.09 -2.46 8.18
C LYS A 134 3.25 -2.01 7.00
N CYS A 135 2.69 -2.94 6.20
CA CYS A 135 1.78 -2.59 5.11
C CYS A 135 0.50 -1.89 5.61
N ALA A 136 -0.12 -2.43 6.68
CA ALA A 136 -1.33 -1.84 7.28
C ALA A 136 -1.07 -0.44 7.83
N ASN A 137 0.07 -0.25 8.50
CA ASN A 137 0.48 1.05 9.02
C ASN A 137 0.71 2.07 7.89
N SER A 138 1.31 1.64 6.78
CA SER A 138 1.55 2.49 5.61
C SER A 138 0.23 2.95 4.97
N LEU A 139 -0.72 2.03 4.78
CA LEU A 139 -2.08 2.36 4.30
C LEU A 139 -2.78 3.34 5.25
N LYS A 140 -2.69 3.10 6.57
CA LYS A 140 -3.26 4.00 7.58
C LYS A 140 -2.68 5.41 7.49
N ARG A 141 -1.36 5.55 7.32
CA ARG A 141 -0.68 6.86 7.18
C ARG A 141 -1.20 7.64 5.97
N VAL A 142 -1.20 7.01 4.78
CA VAL A 142 -1.67 7.66 3.55
C VAL A 142 -3.14 8.05 3.69
N LYS A 143 -3.97 7.17 4.24
CA LYS A 143 -5.38 7.43 4.50
C LYS A 143 -5.61 8.62 5.44
N THR A 144 -4.88 8.71 6.55
CA THR A 144 -4.99 9.83 7.48
C THR A 144 -4.64 11.15 6.80
N LEU A 145 -3.57 11.17 6.00
CA LEU A 145 -3.16 12.38 5.27
C LEU A 145 -4.15 12.75 4.16
N LEU A 146 -4.76 11.76 3.50
CA LEU A 146 -5.79 12.00 2.50
C LEU A 146 -7.03 12.63 3.13
N SER A 147 -7.51 12.07 4.26
CA SER A 147 -8.64 12.62 5.01
C SER A 147 -8.38 14.05 5.47
N GLN A 148 -7.16 14.34 5.95
CA GLN A 148 -6.75 15.70 6.31
C GLN A 148 -6.67 16.64 5.11
N THR A 149 -6.15 16.17 3.97
CA THR A 149 -5.98 17.00 2.76
C THR A 149 -7.32 17.34 2.12
N MET A 150 -8.29 16.42 2.17
CA MET A 150 -9.63 16.65 1.65
C MET A 150 -10.59 17.27 2.68
N ASN A 151 -10.20 17.32 3.96
CA ASN A 151 -11.06 17.73 5.07
C ASN A 151 -12.37 16.91 5.15
N GLU A 152 -12.28 15.62 4.81
CA GLU A 152 -13.42 14.72 4.65
C GLU A 152 -13.19 13.41 5.40
N GLN A 153 -14.29 12.80 5.86
CA GLN A 153 -14.23 11.46 6.46
C GLN A 153 -14.23 10.40 5.36
N ILE A 154 -13.21 9.55 5.38
CA ILE A 154 -13.07 8.45 4.42
C ILE A 154 -13.70 7.20 5.03
N ALA A 155 -14.74 6.67 4.38
CA ALA A 155 -15.29 5.38 4.78
C ALA A 155 -14.37 4.25 4.31
N VAL A 156 -14.09 3.30 5.20
CA VAL A 156 -13.12 2.22 4.96
C VAL A 156 -13.79 0.88 5.12
N LYS A 157 -13.57 0.01 4.14
CA LYS A 157 -13.92 -1.40 4.22
C LYS A 157 -12.65 -2.22 4.03
N THR A 158 -12.20 -2.91 5.07
CA THR A 158 -11.09 -3.86 4.94
C THR A 158 -11.60 -5.08 4.16
N LEU A 159 -11.04 -5.29 2.97
CA LEU A 159 -11.39 -6.43 2.11
C LEU A 159 -10.56 -7.65 2.48
N TYR A 160 -9.29 -7.43 2.82
CA TYR A 160 -8.39 -8.47 3.27
C TYR A 160 -7.38 -7.88 4.23
N SER A 161 -7.13 -8.59 5.32
CA SER A 161 -6.02 -8.33 6.22
C SER A 161 -5.33 -9.66 6.50
N SER A 162 -4.02 -9.63 6.67
CA SER A 162 -3.27 -10.84 6.95
C SER A 162 -3.85 -11.55 8.19
N PRO A 163 -4.12 -12.87 8.14
CA PRO A 163 -4.75 -13.62 9.24
C PRO A 163 -4.02 -13.45 10.58
N LEU A 164 -2.70 -13.26 10.51
CA LEU A 164 -1.84 -13.05 11.68
C LEU A 164 -2.06 -11.69 12.36
N GLN A 165 -2.62 -10.70 11.66
CA GLN A 165 -3.03 -9.42 12.24
C GLN A 165 -4.46 -9.44 12.79
N ALA A 166 -5.34 -10.26 12.21
CA ALA A 166 -6.73 -10.39 12.65
C ALA A 166 -6.85 -10.88 14.11
N GLY A 167 -5.94 -11.77 14.54
CA GLY A 167 -5.90 -12.27 15.93
C GLY A 167 -5.65 -11.17 16.98
N LYS A 168 -4.77 -10.21 16.70
CA LYS A 168 -4.47 -9.11 17.64
C LYS A 168 -5.62 -8.11 17.81
N LYS A 169 -6.48 -7.93 16.80
CA LYS A 169 -7.66 -7.05 16.92
C LYS A 169 -8.74 -7.65 17.83
N GLN A 170 -8.85 -8.97 17.93
CA GLN A 170 -9.84 -9.63 18.79
C GLN A 170 -9.45 -9.64 20.28
N GLU A 171 -8.15 -9.68 20.62
CA GLU A 171 -7.72 -9.68 22.02
C GLU A 171 -7.91 -8.33 22.72
N VAL A 172 -7.76 -7.20 22.00
CA VAL A 172 -7.97 -5.87 22.59
C VAL A 172 -9.44 -5.61 22.90
N SER A 173 -10.38 -6.25 22.18
CA SER A 173 -11.82 -6.12 22.43
C SER A 173 -12.35 -7.06 23.53
N ARG A 174 -11.52 -7.97 24.06
CA ARG A 174 -11.88 -8.89 25.17
C ARG A 174 -11.28 -8.46 26.52
N SER A 175 -10.65 -7.29 26.57
CA SER A 175 -9.96 -6.74 27.73
C SER A 175 -10.67 -5.49 28.29
N LEU A 176 -12.01 -5.50 28.31
CA LEU A 176 -12.87 -4.50 28.96
C LEU A 176 -14.02 -5.21 29.66
#